data_AF-A0A4Y9EPY7-F1
#
_entry.id   AF-A0A4Y9EPY7-F1
#
_cell.length_a   1.000
_cell.length_b   1.000
_cell.length_c   1.000
_cell.angle_alpha   90.00
_cell.angle_beta   90.00
_cell.angle_gamma   90.00
#
_symmetry.space_group_name_H-M   'P 1'
#
loop_
_entity.id
_entity.type
_entity.pdbx_description
1 polymer ?
#
loop_
_entity_poly.entity_id
_entity_poly.type
_entity_poly.pdbx_seq_one_letter_code
_entity_poly.pdbx_strand_id
1 'polypeptide(L)'
;MRLGSNKFVVVSVVALAALGVTGCKKTSYKNSNSPDEFAISRNAPLVVPPDFALVPPKPGAPRALGADSQTQAVEALFGPGAKPPPKSASEQQLLDKAGATKPDPSARSTAGDATNAAMVDKGAFVQELLAARPGSTNAAVASVSTGG
;
A
#
# COMPACT_ATOMS: atom_id res chain seq x y z
N MET A 1 -18.52 19.51 -58.81
CA MET A 1 -17.62 20.60 -58.38
C MET A 1 -16.36 19.99 -57.75
N ARG A 2 -15.22 19.98 -58.46
CA ARG A 2 -13.94 19.55 -57.88
C ARG A 2 -13.42 20.66 -56.98
N LEU A 3 -13.53 20.50 -55.66
CA LEU A 3 -12.90 21.41 -54.70
C LEU A 3 -11.38 21.33 -54.92
N GLY A 4 -10.74 22.46 -55.22
CA GLY A 4 -9.29 22.53 -55.41
C GLY A 4 -8.55 22.07 -54.15
N SER A 5 -7.42 21.39 -54.33
CA SER A 5 -6.58 20.81 -53.27
C SER A 5 -6.30 21.78 -52.12
N ASN A 6 -6.12 23.08 -52.40
CA ASN A 6 -5.90 24.10 -51.37
C ASN A 6 -7.12 24.31 -50.44
N LYS A 7 -8.34 24.08 -50.92
CA LYS A 7 -9.56 24.22 -50.11
C LYS A 7 -9.68 23.08 -49.11
N PHE A 8 -9.23 21.86 -49.48
CA PHE A 8 -9.18 20.72 -48.56
C PHE A 8 -8.13 20.91 -47.45
N VAL A 9 -6.97 21.48 -47.79
CA VAL A 9 -5.93 21.81 -46.79
C VAL A 9 -6.45 22.83 -45.78
N VAL A 10 -7.09 23.92 -46.25
CA VAL A 10 -7.65 24.95 -45.36
C VAL A 10 -8.76 24.39 -44.46
N VAL A 11 -9.67 23.56 -45.00
CA VAL A 11 -10.72 22.92 -44.19
C VAL A 11 -10.13 21.98 -43.14
N SER A 12 -9.08 21.22 -43.47
CA SER A 12 -8.44 20.31 -42.51
C SER A 12 -7.77 21.05 -41.35
N VAL A 13 -7.10 22.18 -41.63
CA VAL A 13 -6.41 22.99 -40.62
C VAL A 13 -7.42 23.67 -39.70
N VAL A 14 -8.52 24.20 -40.25
CA VAL A 14 -9.61 24.81 -39.46
C VAL A 14 -10.33 23.77 -38.60
N ALA A 15 -10.56 22.57 -39.11
CA ALA A 15 -11.17 21.49 -38.34
C ALA A 15 -10.26 21.03 -37.18
N LEU A 16 -8.96 20.90 -37.40
CA LEU A 16 -7.98 20.59 -36.36
C LEU A 16 -7.90 21.70 -35.29
N ALA A 17 -7.91 22.96 -35.71
CA ALA A 17 -7.92 24.09 -34.79
C ALA A 17 -9.21 24.18 -33.96
N ALA A 18 -10.36 23.89 -34.58
CA ALA A 18 -11.65 23.87 -33.88
C ALA A 18 -11.72 22.76 -32.82
N LEU A 19 -11.16 21.58 -33.09
CA LEU A 19 -11.05 20.49 -32.10
C LEU A 19 -10.15 20.89 -30.92
N GLY A 20 -9.04 21.60 -31.18
CA GLY A 20 -8.13 22.07 -30.13
C GLY A 20 -8.74 23.09 -29.15
N VAL A 21 -9.72 23.89 -29.58
CA VAL A 21 -10.36 24.92 -28.72
C VAL A 21 -11.42 24.32 -27.78
N THR A 22 -11.98 23.15 -28.09
CA THR A 22 -12.99 22.51 -27.21
C THR A 22 -12.43 22.01 -25.87
N GLY A 23 -11.11 21.80 -25.78
CA GLY A 23 -10.43 21.36 -24.55
C GLY A 23 -10.10 22.50 -23.57
N CYS A 24 -10.14 23.77 -24.00
CA CYS A 24 -9.81 24.93 -23.17
C CYS A 24 -11.06 25.56 -22.51
N LYS A 25 -12.16 24.82 -22.35
CA LYS A 25 -13.14 25.22 -21.33
C LYS A 25 -12.49 24.98 -19.98
N LYS A 26 -12.08 26.06 -19.31
CA LYS A 26 -12.05 26.07 -17.85
C LYS A 26 -13.47 25.75 -17.40
N THR A 27 -13.73 24.46 -17.23
CA THR A 27 -14.77 23.99 -16.34
C THR A 27 -14.40 24.59 -15.00
N SER A 28 -14.98 25.75 -14.71
CA SER A 28 -15.16 26.22 -13.36
C SER A 28 -16.15 25.27 -12.70
N TYR A 29 -15.76 24.00 -12.56
CA TYR A 29 -16.19 23.14 -11.48
C TYR A 29 -15.59 23.78 -10.23
N LYS A 30 -16.16 24.92 -9.85
CA LYS A 30 -16.15 25.37 -8.47
C LYS A 30 -16.96 24.28 -7.79
N ASN A 31 -16.23 23.27 -7.33
CA ASN A 31 -16.70 22.19 -6.51
C ASN A 31 -17.18 22.83 -5.19
N SER A 32 -18.33 23.50 -5.25
CA SER A 32 -19.07 23.99 -4.09
C SER A 32 -19.96 22.91 -3.53
N ASN A 33 -19.77 21.67 -3.99
CA ASN A 33 -20.46 20.48 -3.53
C ASN A 33 -19.44 19.44 -3.02
N SER A 34 -18.30 19.93 -2.50
CA SER A 34 -17.51 19.13 -1.56
C SER A 34 -18.47 18.68 -0.45
N PRO A 35 -18.59 17.36 -0.20
CA PRO A 35 -19.40 16.87 0.91
C PRO A 35 -18.92 17.54 2.18
N ASP A 36 -19.83 18.19 2.90
CA ASP A 36 -19.53 18.90 4.14
C ASP A 36 -18.92 17.92 5.16
N GLU A 37 -17.59 17.94 5.30
CA GLU A 37 -16.85 17.07 6.20
C GLU A 37 -17.14 17.37 7.69
N PHE A 38 -17.88 18.44 7.98
CA PHE A 38 -18.36 18.80 9.32
C PHE A 38 -19.88 18.67 9.47
N ALA A 39 -20.57 18.03 8.52
CA ALA A 39 -21.98 17.70 8.66
C ALA A 39 -22.16 16.63 9.74
N ILE A 40 -22.40 17.08 10.97
CA ILE A 40 -22.70 16.20 12.11
C ILE A 40 -24.11 15.64 11.93
N SER A 41 -24.21 14.39 11.52
CA SER A 41 -25.47 13.63 11.58
C SER A 41 -25.88 13.44 13.03
N ARG A 42 -27.18 13.59 13.34
CA ARG A 42 -27.68 13.38 14.70
C ARG A 42 -27.55 11.91 15.07
N ASN A 43 -26.78 11.63 16.12
CA ASN A 43 -26.70 10.31 16.70
C ASN A 43 -28.10 9.85 17.12
N ALA A 44 -28.47 8.61 16.81
CA ALA A 44 -29.67 7.99 17.38
C ALA A 44 -29.55 8.09 18.92
N PRO A 45 -30.65 8.36 19.64
CA PRO A 45 -30.61 8.42 21.10
C PRO A 45 -29.97 7.14 21.64
N LEU A 46 -28.95 7.30 22.48
CA LEU A 46 -28.27 6.22 23.17
C LEU A 46 -29.24 5.63 24.20
N VAL A 47 -30.11 4.73 23.75
CA VAL A 47 -30.88 3.87 24.65
C VAL A 47 -29.89 2.85 25.18
N VAL A 48 -29.54 3.00 26.47
CA VAL A 48 -28.87 1.93 27.20
C VAL A 48 -29.87 0.77 27.26
N PRO A 49 -29.58 -0.39 26.63
CA PRO A 49 -30.45 -1.54 26.77
C PRO A 49 -30.52 -1.90 28.26
N PRO A 50 -31.71 -2.15 28.83
CA PRO A 50 -31.87 -2.40 30.26
C PRO A 50 -31.16 -3.66 30.76
N ASP A 51 -30.60 -4.48 29.86
CA ASP A 51 -29.89 -5.70 30.19
C ASP A 51 -28.44 -5.68 29.70
N PHE A 52 -27.54 -5.16 30.54
CA PHE A 52 -26.10 -5.48 30.51
C PHE A 52 -25.83 -6.91 30.99
N ALA A 53 -26.62 -7.88 30.54
CA ALA A 53 -26.40 -9.30 30.84
C ALA A 53 -25.28 -9.88 29.96
N LEU A 54 -24.12 -9.20 29.91
CA LEU A 54 -22.89 -9.82 29.47
C LEU A 54 -22.46 -10.79 30.56
N VAL A 55 -23.01 -12.01 30.49
CA VAL A 55 -22.56 -13.12 31.33
C VAL A 55 -21.06 -13.29 31.09
N PRO A 56 -20.21 -13.15 32.13
CA PRO A 56 -18.79 -13.37 31.98
C PRO A 56 -18.56 -14.75 31.34
N PRO A 57 -17.72 -14.87 30.30
CA PRO A 57 -17.45 -16.15 29.68
C PRO A 57 -16.96 -17.10 30.77
N LYS A 58 -17.60 -18.26 30.88
CA LYS A 58 -17.27 -19.24 31.93
C LYS A 58 -15.76 -19.54 31.89
N PRO A 59 -15.07 -19.55 33.02
CA PRO A 59 -13.67 -19.97 33.07
C PRO A 59 -13.51 -21.33 32.39
N GLY A 60 -12.67 -21.41 31.35
CA GLY A 60 -12.47 -22.62 30.54
C GLY A 60 -13.39 -22.77 29.31
N ALA A 61 -14.32 -21.84 29.06
CA ALA A 61 -15.03 -21.78 27.79
C ALA A 61 -14.02 -21.52 26.64
N PRO A 62 -14.22 -22.12 25.44
CA PRO A 62 -13.43 -21.76 24.28
C PRO A 62 -13.47 -20.26 24.10
N ARG A 63 -12.29 -19.63 24.06
CA ARG A 63 -12.18 -18.22 23.69
C ARG A 63 -12.92 -18.09 22.35
N ALA A 64 -13.74 -17.06 22.17
CA ALA A 64 -14.13 -16.69 20.83
C ALA A 64 -12.83 -16.36 20.10
N LEU A 65 -12.33 -17.29 19.29
CA LEU A 65 -11.20 -17.04 18.41
C LEU A 65 -11.69 -15.90 17.52
N GLY A 66 -11.18 -14.69 17.77
CA GLY A 66 -11.45 -13.56 16.91
C GLY A 66 -11.19 -14.02 15.48
N ALA A 67 -12.11 -13.68 14.57
CA ALA A 67 -12.01 -14.12 13.19
C ALA A 67 -10.57 -13.88 12.70
N ASP A 68 -9.97 -14.89 12.09
CA ASP A 68 -8.59 -14.81 11.63
C ASP A 68 -8.43 -13.51 10.81
N SER A 69 -7.49 -12.65 11.22
CA SER A 69 -7.37 -11.29 10.66
C SER A 69 -7.05 -11.34 9.17
N GLN A 70 -6.38 -12.40 8.71
CA GLN A 70 -6.17 -12.64 7.28
C GLN A 70 -7.49 -12.93 6.58
N THR A 71 -8.32 -13.82 7.14
CA THR A 71 -9.65 -14.12 6.60
C THR A 71 -10.53 -12.86 6.54
N GLN A 72 -10.54 -12.02 7.59
CA GLN A 72 -11.29 -10.76 7.59
C GLN A 72 -10.80 -9.77 6.51
N ALA A 73 -9.48 -9.67 6.33
CA ALA A 73 -8.90 -8.79 5.31
C ALA A 73 -9.26 -9.26 3.89
N VAL A 74 -9.21 -10.58 3.64
CA VAL A 74 -9.60 -11.15 2.34
C VAL A 74 -11.08 -10.91 2.08
N GLU A 75 -11.94 -11.09 3.08
CA GLU A 75 -13.38 -10.82 2.96
C GLU A 75 -13.69 -9.33 2.71
N ALA A 76 -12.96 -8.42 3.37
CA ALA A 76 -13.11 -6.98 3.13
C ALA A 76 -12.66 -6.55 1.73
N LEU A 77 -11.61 -7.17 1.19
CA LEU A 77 -11.04 -6.83 -0.12
C LEU A 77 -11.77 -7.47 -1.29
N PHE A 78 -12.25 -8.71 -1.12
CA PHE A 78 -12.76 -9.55 -2.20
C PHE A 78 -14.21 -10.01 -2.00
N GLY A 79 -14.83 -9.66 -0.87
CA GLY A 79 -16.20 -10.02 -0.52
C GLY A 79 -16.31 -11.30 0.33
N PRO A 80 -17.51 -11.57 0.89
CA PRO A 80 -17.75 -12.69 1.77
C PRO A 80 -17.46 -14.04 1.11
N GLY A 81 -16.66 -14.87 1.78
CA GLY A 81 -16.30 -16.21 1.31
C GLY A 81 -15.24 -16.24 0.20
N ALA A 82 -14.63 -15.11 -0.15
CA ALA A 82 -13.53 -15.07 -1.09
C ALA A 82 -12.35 -15.92 -0.59
N LYS A 83 -11.86 -16.82 -1.44
CA LYS A 83 -10.66 -17.63 -1.18
C LYS A 83 -9.57 -17.20 -2.16
N PRO A 84 -8.32 -16.99 -1.70
CA PRO A 84 -7.21 -16.73 -2.59
C PRO A 84 -7.08 -17.85 -3.64
N PRO A 85 -6.81 -17.53 -4.91
CA PRO A 85 -6.55 -18.55 -5.91
C PRO A 85 -5.31 -19.37 -5.52
N PRO A 86 -5.21 -20.65 -5.94
CA PRO A 86 -4.02 -21.45 -5.71
C PRO A 86 -2.81 -20.79 -6.39
N LYS A 87 -1.65 -20.88 -5.76
CA LYS A 87 -0.39 -20.36 -6.33
C LYS A 87 -0.08 -21.03 -7.66
N SER A 88 0.45 -20.25 -8.60
CA SER A 88 0.89 -20.79 -9.88
C SER A 88 2.12 -21.68 -9.72
N ALA A 89 2.34 -22.61 -10.67
CA ALA A 89 3.48 -23.52 -10.61
C ALA A 89 4.84 -22.78 -10.62
N SER A 90 4.95 -21.69 -11.38
CA SER A 90 6.16 -20.86 -11.42
C SER A 90 6.41 -20.12 -10.11
N GLU A 91 5.36 -19.60 -9.47
CA GLU A 91 5.46 -18.99 -8.14
C GLU A 91 5.93 -20.01 -7.11
N GLN A 92 5.38 -21.22 -7.15
CA GLN A 92 5.77 -22.29 -6.23
C GLN A 92 7.26 -22.65 -6.39
N GLN A 93 7.75 -22.77 -7.63
CA GLN A 93 9.16 -23.02 -7.91
C GLN A 93 10.08 -21.90 -7.44
N LEU A 94 9.65 -20.64 -7.55
CA LEU A 94 10.41 -19.50 -7.03
C LEU A 94 10.46 -19.52 -5.49
N LEU A 95 9.34 -19.82 -4.84
CA LEU A 95 9.26 -19.97 -3.38
C LEU A 95 10.14 -21.12 -2.90
N ASP A 96 10.19 -22.24 -3.62
CA ASP A 96 11.05 -23.38 -3.31
C ASP A 96 12.53 -22.99 -3.39
N LYS A 97 12.93 -22.31 -4.47
CA LYS A 97 14.31 -21.81 -4.63
C LYS A 97 14.68 -20.75 -3.59
N ALA A 98 13.71 -19.94 -3.16
CA ALA A 98 13.90 -18.93 -2.13
C ALA A 98 13.84 -19.51 -0.70
N GLY A 99 13.52 -20.79 -0.52
CA GLY A 99 13.32 -21.40 0.80
C GLY A 99 12.10 -20.85 1.56
N ALA A 100 11.17 -20.18 0.87
CA ALA A 100 10.06 -19.45 1.45
C ALA A 100 8.79 -20.30 1.67
N THR A 101 8.87 -21.62 1.47
CA THR A 101 7.71 -22.53 1.60
C THR A 101 7.39 -22.93 3.04
N LYS A 102 8.29 -22.69 3.98
CA LYS A 102 8.11 -22.98 5.41
C LYS A 102 8.47 -21.76 6.25
N PRO A 103 7.65 -20.70 6.25
CA PRO A 103 7.90 -19.55 7.10
C PRO A 103 7.79 -19.94 8.57
N ASP A 104 8.76 -19.50 9.38
CA ASP A 104 8.73 -19.67 10.84
C ASP A 104 7.58 -18.80 11.42
N PRO A 105 6.57 -19.40 12.10
CA PRO A 105 5.49 -18.65 12.71
C PRO A 105 5.97 -17.62 13.75
N SER A 106 7.13 -17.87 14.36
CA SER A 106 7.75 -17.01 15.36
C SER A 106 8.62 -15.90 14.77
N ALA A 107 8.81 -15.86 13.44
CA ALA A 107 9.71 -14.90 12.77
C ALA A 107 9.45 -13.44 13.17
N ARG A 108 8.19 -13.04 13.41
CA ARG A 108 7.88 -11.67 13.84
C ARG A 108 8.28 -11.37 15.28
N SER A 109 8.33 -12.37 16.12
CA SER A 109 8.77 -12.26 17.52
C SER A 109 10.29 -12.31 17.63
N THR A 110 10.94 -13.10 16.78
CA THR A 110 12.39 -13.30 16.81
C THR A 110 13.15 -12.25 15.99
N ALA A 111 12.59 -11.71 14.91
CA ALA A 111 13.27 -10.70 14.08
C ALA A 111 13.59 -9.38 14.83
N GLY A 112 12.84 -9.07 15.89
CA GLY A 112 13.06 -7.89 16.74
C GLY A 112 13.75 -8.20 18.07
N ASP A 113 14.06 -9.46 18.35
CA ASP A 113 14.72 -9.84 19.60
C ASP A 113 16.21 -9.50 19.53
N ALA A 114 16.62 -8.42 20.19
CA ALA A 114 18.01 -7.99 20.25
C ALA A 114 18.97 -9.04 20.86
N THR A 115 18.43 -10.03 21.56
CA THR A 115 19.21 -11.10 22.21
C THR A 115 19.50 -12.26 21.26
N ASN A 116 18.59 -12.55 20.33
CA ASN A 116 18.65 -13.73 19.45
C ASN A 116 18.79 -13.41 17.96
N ALA A 117 18.57 -12.15 17.56
CA ALA A 117 18.85 -11.71 16.20
C ALA A 117 20.34 -11.39 16.06
N ALA A 118 20.99 -12.01 15.07
CA ALA A 118 22.34 -11.66 14.66
C ALA A 118 22.34 -10.26 14.03
N MET A 119 22.33 -9.23 14.87
CA MET A 119 22.44 -7.84 14.46
C MET A 119 23.90 -7.57 14.12
N VAL A 120 24.16 -7.14 12.89
CA VAL A 120 25.49 -6.67 12.50
C VAL A 120 25.68 -5.28 13.11
N ASP A 121 26.60 -5.14 14.06
CA ASP A 121 26.96 -3.83 14.59
C ASP A 121 27.65 -3.01 13.49
N LYS A 122 26.96 -1.95 13.04
CA LYS A 122 27.47 -1.00 12.05
C LYS A 122 27.91 0.32 12.69
N GLY A 123 28.02 0.39 14.01
CA GLY A 123 28.35 1.62 14.74
C GLY A 123 29.65 2.26 14.25
N ALA A 124 30.71 1.46 14.09
CA ALA A 124 32.00 1.94 13.56
C ALA A 124 31.89 2.50 12.13
N PHE A 125 31.16 1.80 11.25
CA PHE A 125 30.92 2.24 9.86
C PHE A 125 30.08 3.53 9.80
N VAL A 126 29.07 3.66 10.65
CA VAL A 126 28.24 4.87 10.75
C VAL A 126 29.06 6.04 11.29
N GLN A 127 29.94 5.80 12.26
CA GLN A 127 30.84 6.83 12.80
C GLN A 127 31.86 7.30 11.75
N GLU A 128 32.37 6.38 10.94
CA GLU A 128 33.22 6.71 9.79
C GLU A 128 32.48 7.56 8.75
N LEU A 129 31.24 7.19 8.40
CA LEU A 129 30.41 7.96 7.47
C LEU A 129 30.08 9.36 8.01
N LEU A 130 29.84 9.49 9.31
CA LEU A 130 29.51 10.77 9.95
C LEU A 130 30.74 11.69 10.06
N ALA A 131 31.92 11.12 10.25
CA ALA A 131 33.19 11.84 10.27
C ALA A 131 33.73 12.14 8.86
N ALA A 132 33.18 11.50 7.83
CA ALA A 132 33.60 11.71 6.45
C ALA A 132 33.34 13.16 6.03
N ARG A 133 34.39 13.84 5.55
CA ARG A 133 34.27 15.18 4.98
C ARG A 133 33.43 15.11 3.70
N PRO A 134 32.45 16.01 3.46
CA PRO A 134 31.70 16.02 2.22
C PRO A 134 32.66 16.24 1.03
N GLY A 135 32.86 15.21 0.20
CA GLY A 135 33.91 15.27 -0.82
C GLY A 135 33.98 14.10 -1.80
N SER A 136 33.33 14.29 -2.96
CA SER A 136 33.37 13.50 -4.20
C SER A 136 32.64 12.15 -4.22
N THR A 137 31.82 11.95 -5.27
CA THR A 137 30.99 10.77 -5.55
C THR A 137 31.75 9.63 -6.22
N ASN A 138 33.08 9.58 -6.07
CA ASN A 138 33.91 8.56 -6.72
C ASN A 138 33.88 7.25 -5.93
N ALA A 139 33.05 6.30 -6.37
CA ALA A 139 32.88 4.98 -5.76
C ALA A 139 34.15 4.09 -5.74
N ALA A 140 35.23 4.51 -6.42
CA ALA A 140 36.48 3.75 -6.54
C ALA A 140 37.38 3.79 -5.30
N VAL A 141 37.10 4.63 -4.29
CA VAL A 141 37.96 4.81 -3.09
C VAL A 141 37.34 4.22 -1.82
N ALA A 142 36.12 3.67 -1.89
CA ALA A 142 35.46 3.08 -0.72
C ALA A 142 35.93 1.63 -0.51
N SER A 143 36.99 1.42 0.27
CA SER A 143 37.34 0.10 0.79
C SER A 143 36.74 -0.11 2.18
N VAL A 144 35.77 -1.01 2.30
CA VAL A 144 35.24 -1.45 3.60
C VAL A 144 36.02 -2.68 4.07
N SER A 145 36.76 -2.54 5.18
CA SER A 145 37.33 -3.69 5.89
C SER A 145 36.26 -4.27 6.79
N THR A 146 35.80 -5.49 6.48
CA THR A 146 34.94 -6.23 7.39
C THR A 146 35.84 -6.90 8.41
N GLY A 147 35.90 -6.34 9.62
CA GLY A 147 36.59 -6.96 10.75
C GLY A 147 35.93 -8.29 11.10
N GLY A 148 36.75 -9.33 11.26
CA GLY A 148 36.34 -10.60 11.87
C GLY A 148 36.26 -10.51 13.37
#